data_AF-A0A0G0DAQ4-F1
#
_entry.id   AF-A0A0G0DAQ4-F1
#
_cell.length_a   1.000
_cell.length_b   1.000
_cell.length_c   1.000
_cell.angle_alpha   90.00
_cell.angle_beta   90.00
_cell.angle_gamma   90.00
#
_symmetry.space_group_name_H-M   'P 1'
#
loop_
_entity.id
_entity.type
_entity.pdbx_description
1 polymer ?
#
loop_
_entity_poly.entity_id
_entity_poly.type
_entity_poly.pdbx_seq_one_letter_code
_entity_poly.pdbx_strand_id
1 'polypeptide(L)'
;MYTAEEIEKFNKEVIENSSRQHSEFTEGMRNGTCYLCGQKLNFFKKTKPCPHWLLKPKGFKKKHFSLLTNDFCYHQIRAYVFWVANYEKMFGNINNLEDEKNNKKYFEYTVKYKNIEWSFSCSQEDFIGHKKSAFWNKPHYHFQMRIDSKPFINYSDFHSPFFEEDMFTFDVVAGKVPGFGLRSGHATGMQEVLDVSTPEKLLDSMKKAKGEKDGAFKIDTFIEANEGFTISGDEIADLYEKQKKTGETMAKLVKDMKNVKITTYIQPADSLPDIAGRTLRKR
;
A
#
# COMPACT_ATOMS: atom_id res chain seq x y z
N MET A 1 18.90 27.87 0.76
CA MET A 1 17.72 27.60 -0.11
C MET A 1 18.25 26.98 -1.37
N TYR A 2 17.69 25.84 -1.79
CA TYR A 2 18.04 25.21 -3.05
C TYR A 2 17.47 26.02 -4.22
N THR A 3 18.18 26.07 -5.34
CA THR A 3 17.66 26.65 -6.59
C THR A 3 16.64 25.71 -7.24
N ALA A 4 15.85 26.22 -8.18
CA ALA A 4 14.91 25.39 -8.94
C ALA A 4 15.63 24.25 -9.70
N GLU A 5 16.81 24.52 -10.26
CA GLU A 5 17.62 23.52 -10.96
C GLU A 5 18.16 22.44 -10.00
N GLU A 6 18.58 22.81 -8.79
CA GLU A 6 19.03 21.86 -7.77
C GLU A 6 17.87 20.94 -7.32
N ILE A 7 16.67 21.51 -7.15
CA ILE A 7 15.46 20.77 -6.78
C ILE A 7 15.05 19.81 -7.90
N GLU A 8 15.06 20.26 -9.15
CA GLU A 8 14.72 19.42 -10.30
C GLU A 8 15.70 18.25 -10.45
N LYS A 9 17.00 18.53 -10.33
CA LYS A 9 18.05 17.51 -10.35
C LYS A 9 17.84 16.49 -9.24
N PHE A 10 17.58 16.95 -8.01
CA PHE A 10 17.31 16.08 -6.88
C PHE A 10 16.10 15.18 -7.11
N ASN A 11 14.97 15.75 -7.57
CA ASN A 11 13.76 14.99 -7.87
C ASN A 11 14.01 13.92 -8.93
N LYS A 12 14.79 14.24 -9.97
CA LYS A 12 15.17 13.28 -11.03
C LYS A 12 16.02 12.14 -10.49
N GLU A 13 17.06 12.45 -9.71
CA GLU A 13 17.93 11.44 -9.09
C GLU A 13 17.14 10.50 -8.17
N VAL A 14 16.17 11.03 -7.41
CA VAL A 14 15.28 10.24 -6.56
C VAL A 14 14.42 9.27 -7.38
N ILE A 15 13.84 9.73 -8.50
CA ILE A 15 13.01 8.88 -9.39
C ILE A 15 13.83 7.76 -10.03
N GLU A 16 15.01 8.09 -10.56
CA GLU A 16 15.92 7.13 -11.20
C GLU A 16 16.42 6.09 -10.19
N ASN A 17 16.85 6.54 -9.01
CA ASN A 17 17.31 5.66 -7.95
C ASN A 17 16.19 4.74 -7.43
N SER A 18 14.97 5.27 -7.24
CA SER A 18 13.80 4.48 -6.84
C SER A 18 13.46 3.39 -7.86
N SER A 19 13.51 3.73 -9.15
CA SER A 19 13.25 2.77 -10.24
C SER A 19 14.30 1.65 -10.30
N ARG A 20 15.58 2.02 -10.12
CA ARG A 20 16.68 1.04 -10.03
C ARG A 20 16.53 0.12 -8.83
N GLN A 21 16.31 0.68 -7.64
CA GLN A 21 16.13 -0.09 -6.40
C GLN A 21 14.92 -1.03 -6.48
N HIS A 22 13.82 -0.60 -7.08
CA HIS A 22 12.65 -1.47 -7.26
C HIS A 22 12.92 -2.61 -8.24
N SER A 23 13.72 -2.38 -9.28
CA SER A 23 14.15 -3.44 -10.21
C SER A 23 15.01 -4.48 -9.49
N GLU A 24 15.99 -4.04 -8.70
CA GLU A 24 16.83 -4.90 -7.85
C GLU A 24 16.01 -5.67 -6.81
N PHE A 25 15.02 -5.01 -6.20
CA PHE A 25 14.06 -5.66 -5.30
C PHE A 25 13.28 -6.76 -6.01
N THR A 26 12.73 -6.48 -7.20
CA THR A 26 11.92 -7.45 -7.97
C THR A 26 12.75 -8.68 -8.36
N GLU A 27 13.98 -8.47 -8.80
CA GLU A 27 14.92 -9.54 -9.11
C GLU A 27 15.30 -10.33 -7.84
N GLY A 28 15.60 -9.64 -6.75
CA GLY A 28 15.91 -10.28 -5.47
C GLY A 28 14.75 -11.15 -4.97
N MET A 29 13.52 -10.63 -4.98
CA MET A 29 12.32 -11.39 -4.61
C MET A 29 12.14 -12.65 -5.47
N ARG A 30 12.39 -12.56 -6.78
CA ARG A 30 12.36 -13.71 -7.69
C ARG A 30 13.41 -14.75 -7.34
N ASN A 31 14.61 -14.31 -6.97
CA ASN A 31 15.75 -15.17 -6.65
C ASN A 31 15.80 -15.61 -5.18
N GLY A 32 14.84 -15.18 -4.34
CA GLY A 32 14.82 -15.48 -2.91
C GLY A 32 15.89 -14.75 -2.10
N THR A 33 16.38 -13.61 -2.58
CA THR A 33 17.41 -12.75 -1.95
C THR A 33 16.86 -11.36 -1.62
N CYS A 34 17.38 -10.75 -0.57
CA CYS A 34 17.06 -9.40 -0.16
C CYS A 34 17.96 -8.39 -0.91
N TYR A 35 17.37 -7.47 -1.67
CA TYR A 35 18.13 -6.42 -2.38
C TYR A 35 18.92 -5.48 -1.45
N LEU A 36 18.47 -5.28 -0.20
CA LEU A 36 19.12 -4.38 0.75
C LEU A 36 20.42 -4.96 1.32
N CYS A 37 20.50 -6.28 1.54
CA CYS A 37 21.64 -6.90 2.22
C CYS A 37 22.31 -8.05 1.45
N GLY A 38 21.78 -8.42 0.28
CA GLY A 38 22.24 -9.53 -0.57
C GLY A 38 22.04 -10.93 0.04
N GLN A 39 21.49 -11.03 1.25
CA GLN A 39 21.28 -12.33 1.92
C GLN A 39 19.97 -12.98 1.45
N LYS A 40 19.82 -14.29 1.71
CA LYS A 40 18.55 -14.99 1.47
C LYS A 40 17.42 -14.35 2.29
N LEU A 41 16.20 -14.32 1.77
CA LEU A 41 15.03 -13.77 2.49
C LEU A 41 14.74 -14.50 3.81
N ASN A 42 15.17 -15.77 3.94
CA ASN A 42 15.03 -16.55 5.17
C ASN A 42 16.24 -16.44 6.13
N PHE A 43 17.23 -15.59 5.82
CA PHE A 43 18.42 -15.38 6.64
C PHE A 43 18.13 -14.43 7.81
N PHE A 44 18.73 -14.69 8.97
CA PHE A 44 18.63 -13.82 10.13
C PHE A 44 19.97 -13.75 10.87
N LYS A 45 20.47 -12.55 11.16
CA LYS A 45 21.66 -12.32 11.99
C LYS A 45 21.54 -11.03 12.78
N LYS A 46 21.40 -11.12 14.11
CA LYS A 46 21.17 -9.97 15.02
C LYS A 46 22.06 -8.74 14.77
N THR A 47 23.33 -8.96 14.41
CA THR A 47 24.31 -7.89 14.19
C THR A 47 24.20 -7.21 12.81
N LYS A 48 23.22 -7.62 11.99
CA LYS A 48 22.95 -7.06 10.66
C LYS A 48 21.43 -6.88 10.47
N PRO A 49 20.80 -5.93 11.19
CA PRO A 49 19.38 -5.61 11.02
C PRO A 49 19.05 -5.33 9.55
N CYS A 50 17.90 -5.84 9.09
CA CYS A 50 17.45 -5.63 7.72
C CYS A 50 15.93 -5.82 7.61
N PRO A 51 15.21 -4.96 6.87
CA PRO A 51 13.75 -5.03 6.73
C PRO A 51 13.20 -6.40 6.30
N HIS A 52 13.97 -7.24 5.59
CA HIS A 52 13.50 -8.58 5.22
C HIS A 52 13.20 -9.49 6.42
N TRP A 53 13.64 -9.13 7.62
CA TRP A 53 13.23 -9.83 8.84
C TRP A 53 11.72 -9.78 9.08
N LEU A 54 11.02 -8.80 8.50
CA LEU A 54 9.57 -8.73 8.52
C LEU A 54 8.92 -9.88 7.75
N LEU A 55 9.64 -10.58 6.86
CA LEU A 55 9.22 -11.86 6.24
C LEU A 55 9.38 -13.08 7.18
N LYS A 56 9.71 -12.82 8.45
CA LYS A 56 9.79 -13.81 9.53
C LYS A 56 10.78 -14.97 9.29
N PRO A 57 12.06 -14.70 8.98
CA PRO A 57 13.09 -15.73 8.94
C PRO A 57 13.22 -16.46 10.28
N LYS A 58 13.75 -17.69 10.25
CA LYS A 58 13.97 -18.49 11.46
C LYS A 58 14.91 -17.73 12.40
N GLY A 59 14.48 -17.55 13.65
CA GLY A 59 15.24 -16.81 14.68
C GLY A 59 14.82 -15.35 14.89
N PHE A 60 14.10 -14.74 13.94
CA PHE A 60 13.47 -13.44 14.19
C PHE A 60 12.38 -13.59 15.27
N LYS A 61 12.44 -12.71 16.27
CA LYS A 61 11.57 -12.66 17.47
C LYS A 61 11.17 -11.20 17.69
N LYS A 62 10.03 -10.95 18.33
CA LYS A 62 9.52 -9.59 18.57
C LYS A 62 10.56 -8.62 19.13
N LYS A 63 11.37 -9.06 20.10
CA LYS A 63 12.43 -8.25 20.74
C LYS A 63 13.54 -7.75 19.79
N HIS A 64 13.62 -8.29 18.57
CA HIS A 64 14.58 -7.84 17.57
C HIS A 64 13.99 -6.74 16.67
N PHE A 65 12.70 -6.43 16.78
CA PHE A 65 12.06 -5.38 15.98
C PHE A 65 12.66 -4.00 16.26
N SER A 66 13.00 -3.70 17.52
CA SER A 66 13.68 -2.45 17.87
C SER A 66 15.04 -2.28 17.18
N LEU A 67 15.73 -3.37 16.83
CA LEU A 67 16.98 -3.29 16.06
C LEU A 67 16.72 -2.81 14.62
N LEU A 68 15.55 -3.13 14.04
CA LEU A 68 15.17 -2.62 12.72
C LEU A 68 14.85 -1.13 12.80
N THR A 69 14.03 -0.73 13.77
CA THR A 69 13.58 0.66 13.90
C THR A 69 14.64 1.61 14.44
N ASN A 70 15.81 1.09 14.83
CA ASN A 70 16.98 1.90 15.17
C ASN A 70 17.89 2.17 13.96
N ASP A 71 17.85 1.30 12.95
CA ASP A 71 18.73 1.37 11.78
C ASP A 71 17.99 1.83 10.51
N PHE A 72 16.66 1.69 10.49
CA PHE A 72 15.80 2.03 9.36
C PHE A 72 14.67 2.92 9.81
N CYS A 73 14.48 4.03 9.11
CA CYS A 73 13.41 4.98 9.38
C CYS A 73 12.04 4.39 9.00
N TYR A 74 10.96 5.05 9.46
CA TYR A 74 9.60 4.60 9.20
C TYR A 74 9.31 4.46 7.70
N HIS A 75 9.67 5.45 6.87
CA HIS A 75 9.36 5.40 5.43
C HIS A 75 10.14 4.30 4.70
N GLN A 76 11.34 3.96 5.14
CA GLN A 76 12.10 2.81 4.59
C GLN A 76 11.42 1.49 4.92
N ILE A 77 10.98 1.31 6.17
CA ILE A 77 10.27 0.10 6.60
C ILE A 77 8.93 -0.01 5.87
N ARG A 78 8.17 1.10 5.79
CA ARG A 78 6.91 1.18 5.04
C ARG A 78 7.11 0.83 3.57
N ALA A 79 8.07 1.46 2.89
CA ALA A 79 8.33 1.20 1.48
C ALA A 79 8.65 -0.28 1.23
N TYR A 80 9.47 -0.89 2.09
CA TYR A 80 9.80 -2.31 1.99
C TYR A 80 8.57 -3.21 2.05
N VAL A 81 7.70 -3.05 3.07
CA VAL A 81 6.51 -3.91 3.20
C VAL A 81 5.48 -3.65 2.10
N PHE A 82 5.36 -2.41 1.60
CA PHE A 82 4.51 -2.09 0.45
C PHE A 82 5.02 -2.75 -0.83
N TRP A 83 6.33 -2.72 -1.08
CA TRP A 83 6.93 -3.41 -2.23
C TRP A 83 6.71 -4.92 -2.16
N VAL A 84 6.86 -5.52 -0.97
CA VAL A 84 6.57 -6.95 -0.76
C VAL A 84 5.11 -7.29 -1.06
N ALA A 85 4.16 -6.49 -0.59
CA ALA A 85 2.74 -6.70 -0.86
C ALA A 85 2.40 -6.53 -2.35
N ASN A 86 2.89 -5.45 -2.98
CA ASN A 86 2.64 -5.18 -4.39
C ASN A 86 3.32 -6.19 -5.33
N TYR A 87 4.44 -6.79 -4.91
CA TYR A 87 5.08 -7.88 -5.65
C TYR A 87 4.19 -9.13 -5.73
N GLU A 88 3.44 -9.44 -4.66
CA GLU A 88 2.49 -10.55 -4.66
C GLU A 88 1.21 -10.23 -5.42
N LYS A 89 0.59 -9.08 -5.08
CA LYS A 89 -0.67 -8.62 -5.65
C LYS A 89 -0.68 -7.11 -5.64
N MET A 90 -0.50 -6.52 -6.83
CA MET A 90 -0.48 -5.07 -7.01
C MET A 90 -1.78 -4.45 -6.48
N PHE A 91 -1.65 -3.54 -5.52
CA PHE A 91 -2.70 -2.78 -4.83
C PHE A 91 -3.72 -3.57 -3.99
N GLY A 92 -3.90 -4.86 -4.25
CA GLY A 92 -4.93 -5.67 -3.57
C GLY A 92 -4.59 -6.12 -2.15
N ASN A 93 -3.39 -5.80 -1.65
CA ASN A 93 -2.86 -6.26 -0.37
C ASN A 93 -2.51 -5.11 0.59
N ILE A 94 -2.85 -3.86 0.25
CA ILE A 94 -2.51 -2.68 1.04
C ILE A 94 -3.79 -1.86 1.23
N ASN A 95 -4.31 -1.86 2.45
CA ASN A 95 -5.43 -1.00 2.81
C ASN A 95 -4.95 0.17 3.66
N ASN A 96 -4.97 1.34 3.05
CA ASN A 96 -4.67 2.63 3.66
C ASN A 96 -5.73 3.68 3.30
N LEU A 97 -6.97 3.24 3.08
CA LEU A 97 -8.08 4.11 2.72
C LEU A 97 -8.36 5.12 3.85
N GLU A 98 -8.46 6.39 3.49
CA GLU A 98 -8.71 7.46 4.45
C GLU A 98 -10.10 7.37 5.08
N ASP A 99 -11.10 6.92 4.32
CA ASP A 99 -12.47 6.74 4.79
C ASP A 99 -12.64 5.58 5.79
N GLU A 100 -11.74 4.60 5.76
CA GLU A 100 -11.73 3.46 6.70
C GLU A 100 -10.84 3.71 7.93
N LYS A 101 -9.90 4.65 7.81
CA LYS A 101 -9.03 5.07 8.91
C LYS A 101 -9.86 5.74 10.01
N ASN A 102 -9.53 5.45 11.27
CA ASN A 102 -10.11 6.20 12.37
C ASN A 102 -9.70 7.69 12.32
N ASN A 103 -10.67 8.62 12.30
CA ASN A 103 -10.43 10.07 12.19
C ASN A 103 -9.45 10.68 13.23
N LYS A 104 -9.22 10.01 14.37
CA LYS A 104 -8.24 10.45 15.38
C LYS A 104 -6.80 10.08 15.02
N LYS A 105 -6.61 9.30 13.96
CA LYS A 105 -5.32 8.83 13.47
C LYS A 105 -4.77 9.80 12.45
N TYR A 106 -3.49 10.10 12.61
CA TYR A 106 -2.72 10.75 11.56
C TYR A 106 -2.58 9.80 10.36
N PHE A 107 -2.15 8.57 10.61
CA PHE A 107 -2.28 7.45 9.68
C PHE A 107 -2.66 6.16 10.40
N GLU A 108 -3.36 5.27 9.71
CA GLU A 108 -3.57 3.88 10.09
C GLU A 108 -3.75 3.05 8.82
N TYR A 109 -3.04 1.94 8.69
CA TYR A 109 -3.16 1.07 7.51
C TYR A 109 -2.69 -0.34 7.83
N THR A 110 -3.11 -1.27 6.99
CA THR A 110 -2.70 -2.68 7.06
C THR A 110 -2.21 -3.18 5.70
N VAL A 111 -1.12 -3.93 5.74
CA VAL A 111 -0.43 -4.53 4.60
C VAL A 111 -0.37 -6.03 4.80
N LYS A 112 -0.69 -6.79 3.76
CA LYS A 112 -0.69 -8.25 3.79
C LYS A 112 0.30 -8.84 2.79
N TYR A 113 0.96 -9.91 3.18
CA TYR A 113 1.74 -10.75 2.28
C TYR A 113 1.63 -12.20 2.73
N LYS A 114 1.04 -13.07 1.89
CA LYS A 114 0.74 -14.46 2.25
C LYS A 114 0.00 -14.54 3.59
N ASN A 115 0.63 -15.16 4.59
CA ASN A 115 0.10 -15.35 5.93
C ASN A 115 0.58 -14.30 6.94
N ILE A 116 1.28 -13.25 6.49
CA ILE A 116 1.82 -12.18 7.33
C ILE A 116 0.99 -10.92 7.11
N GLU A 117 0.67 -10.25 8.21
CA GLU A 117 0.02 -8.95 8.21
C GLU A 117 0.86 -7.97 9.03
N TRP A 118 1.08 -6.78 8.47
CA TRP A 118 1.75 -5.66 9.12
C TRP A 118 0.79 -4.49 9.19
N SER A 119 0.59 -3.93 10.38
CA SER A 119 -0.27 -2.78 10.56
C SER A 119 0.47 -1.68 11.29
N PHE A 120 0.29 -0.45 10.80
CA PHE A 120 0.94 0.73 11.32
C PHE A 120 -0.14 1.71 11.77
N SER A 121 0.09 2.36 12.90
CA SER A 121 -0.88 3.28 13.49
C SER A 121 -0.14 4.43 14.17
N CYS A 122 -0.55 5.65 13.89
CA CYS A 122 -0.04 6.87 14.53
C CYS A 122 -1.22 7.79 14.80
N SER A 123 -1.47 8.11 16.07
CA SER A 123 -2.47 9.12 16.42
C SER A 123 -1.95 10.53 16.13
N GLN A 124 -2.85 11.52 16.07
CA GLN A 124 -2.44 12.92 15.98
C GLN A 124 -1.53 13.33 17.16
N GLU A 125 -1.79 12.79 18.34
CA GLU A 125 -0.96 13.03 19.52
C GLU A 125 0.39 12.31 19.44
N ASP A 126 0.43 11.08 18.90
CA ASP A 126 1.67 10.31 18.73
C ASP A 126 2.58 11.00 17.72
N PHE A 127 2.00 11.61 16.67
CA PHE A 127 2.70 12.36 15.62
C PHE A 127 3.34 13.65 16.15
N ILE A 128 2.70 14.32 17.11
CA ILE A 128 3.25 15.50 17.78
C ILE A 128 4.22 15.11 18.90
N GLY A 129 3.99 13.93 19.50
CA GLY A 129 4.61 13.48 20.74
C GLY A 129 3.78 13.86 21.96
N HIS A 130 3.74 12.96 22.96
CA HIS A 130 2.99 13.18 24.20
C HIS A 130 3.76 14.14 25.11
N LYS A 131 3.50 15.45 24.97
CA LYS A 131 4.19 16.54 25.71
C LYS A 131 4.22 16.36 27.23
N LYS A 132 3.29 15.61 27.82
CA LYS A 132 3.20 15.34 29.26
C LYS A 132 3.93 14.05 29.70
N SER A 133 4.44 13.25 28.76
CA SER A 133 5.16 12.01 29.04
C SER A 133 6.65 12.25 29.05
N ALA A 134 7.37 11.79 30.07
CA ALA A 134 8.82 11.86 30.10
C ALA A 134 9.48 10.92 29.06
N PHE A 135 8.80 9.83 28.69
CA PHE A 135 9.34 8.76 27.84
C PHE A 135 8.86 8.80 26.40
N TRP A 136 7.71 9.44 26.15
CA TRP A 136 7.01 9.42 24.85
C TRP A 136 6.72 10.83 24.33
N ASN A 137 7.56 11.80 24.70
CA ASN A 137 7.44 13.21 24.28
C ASN A 137 7.86 13.46 22.83
N LYS A 138 8.50 12.49 22.17
CA LYS A 138 8.90 12.59 20.76
C LYS A 138 7.85 11.97 19.84
N PRO A 139 7.72 12.48 18.60
CA PRO A 139 6.95 11.85 17.54
C PRO A 139 7.29 10.36 17.38
N HIS A 140 6.28 9.50 17.34
CA HIS A 140 6.45 8.05 17.19
C HIS A 140 5.25 7.38 16.55
N TYR A 141 5.40 6.12 16.16
CA TYR A 141 4.32 5.28 15.66
C TYR A 141 4.26 3.94 16.37
N HIS A 142 3.13 3.26 16.20
CA HIS A 142 2.89 1.92 16.66
C HIS A 142 2.88 0.94 15.49
N PHE A 143 3.35 -0.28 15.77
CA PHE A 143 3.42 -1.37 14.79
C PHE A 143 2.79 -2.65 15.36
N GLN A 144 2.04 -3.34 14.52
CA GLN A 144 1.50 -4.67 14.80
C GLN A 144 1.96 -5.62 13.70
N MET A 145 2.27 -6.86 14.10
CA MET A 145 2.53 -7.95 13.16
C MET A 145 1.74 -9.19 13.59
N ARG A 146 1.00 -9.76 12.64
CA ARG A 146 0.32 -11.05 12.78
C ARG A 146 0.93 -12.07 11.82
N ILE A 147 0.97 -13.33 12.25
CA ILE A 147 1.38 -14.47 11.42
C ILE A 147 0.29 -15.52 11.56
N ASP A 148 -0.29 -15.96 10.45
CA ASP A 148 -1.48 -16.83 10.44
C ASP A 148 -2.61 -16.24 11.31
N SER A 149 -2.82 -14.92 11.20
CA SER A 149 -3.73 -14.11 12.02
C SER A 149 -3.47 -14.14 13.54
N LYS A 150 -2.37 -14.77 14.00
CA LYS A 150 -2.01 -14.84 15.41
C LYS A 150 -1.05 -13.70 15.80
N PRO A 151 -1.16 -13.18 17.03
CA PRO A 151 -0.24 -12.17 17.53
C PRO A 151 1.24 -12.56 17.49
N PHE A 152 2.07 -11.74 16.85
CA PHE A 152 3.52 -11.81 16.94
C PHE A 152 4.11 -10.53 17.57
N ILE A 153 3.69 -9.36 17.07
CA ILE A 153 3.95 -8.04 17.67
C ILE A 153 2.60 -7.34 17.81
N ASN A 154 2.34 -6.72 18.95
CA ASN A 154 1.16 -5.89 19.20
C ASN A 154 1.53 -4.41 19.17
N TYR A 155 0.55 -3.54 18.90
CA TYR A 155 0.74 -2.08 18.95
C TYR A 155 1.32 -1.58 20.28
N SER A 156 1.06 -2.26 21.39
CA SER A 156 1.58 -1.88 22.71
C SER A 156 3.01 -2.34 22.98
N ASP A 157 3.59 -3.21 22.15
CA ASP A 157 4.93 -3.73 22.38
C ASP A 157 6.01 -2.67 22.10
N PHE A 158 5.78 -1.75 21.17
CA PHE A 158 6.76 -0.75 20.74
C PHE A 158 6.13 0.63 20.49
N HIS A 159 6.89 1.68 20.80
CA HIS A 159 6.66 3.05 20.37
C HIS A 159 7.90 3.46 19.58
N SER A 160 7.83 3.30 18.27
CA SER A 160 8.99 3.46 17.40
C SER A 160 9.13 4.95 17.05
N PRO A 161 10.21 5.64 17.45
CA PRO A 161 10.38 7.05 17.16
C PRO A 161 10.50 7.28 15.65
N PHE A 162 9.99 8.42 15.19
CA PHE A 162 10.30 8.90 13.85
C PHE A 162 11.72 9.47 13.81
N PHE A 163 12.38 9.27 12.67
CA PHE A 163 13.66 9.89 12.39
C PHE A 163 13.44 11.33 11.88
N GLU A 164 14.48 12.16 11.86
CA GLU A 164 14.35 13.52 11.33
C GLU A 164 13.96 13.50 9.84
N GLU A 165 14.52 12.56 9.09
CA GLU A 165 14.19 12.32 7.69
C GLU A 165 12.75 11.86 7.50
N ASP A 166 12.17 11.16 8.49
CA ASP A 166 10.75 10.81 8.44
C ASP A 166 9.87 12.04 8.54
N MET A 167 10.19 12.93 9.48
CA MET A 167 9.47 14.19 9.67
C MET A 167 9.58 15.09 8.45
N PHE A 168 10.78 15.22 7.88
CA PHE A 168 10.99 15.94 6.61
C PHE A 168 10.13 15.34 5.48
N THR A 169 10.10 14.02 5.35
CA THR A 169 9.29 13.34 4.33
C THR A 169 7.80 13.59 4.51
N PHE A 170 7.29 13.61 5.75
CA PHE A 170 5.90 13.98 6.02
C PHE A 170 5.60 15.43 5.60
N ASP A 171 6.52 16.37 5.83
CA ASP A 171 6.33 17.75 5.42
C ASP A 171 6.35 17.92 3.89
N VAL A 172 7.18 17.16 3.18
CA VAL A 172 7.18 17.11 1.70
C VAL A 172 5.85 16.57 1.18
N VAL A 173 5.37 15.44 1.71
CA VAL A 173 4.08 14.83 1.29
C VAL A 173 2.90 15.74 1.61
N ALA A 174 2.96 16.50 2.71
CA ALA A 174 1.96 17.49 3.07
C ALA A 174 2.05 18.80 2.26
N GLY A 175 2.97 18.91 1.31
CA GLY A 175 3.16 20.10 0.47
C GLY A 175 3.73 21.31 1.21
N LYS A 176 4.32 21.12 2.40
CA LYS A 176 4.91 22.20 3.20
C LYS A 176 6.33 22.57 2.77
N VAL A 177 6.94 21.79 1.89
CA VAL A 177 8.27 22.03 1.33
C VAL A 177 8.13 22.33 -0.17
N PRO A 178 8.05 23.61 -0.57
CA PRO A 178 7.81 23.98 -1.97
C PRO A 178 8.88 23.42 -2.93
N GLY A 179 8.45 22.94 -4.09
CA GLY A 179 9.33 22.41 -5.15
C GLY A 179 9.75 20.95 -4.96
N PHE A 180 9.68 20.42 -3.74
CA PHE A 180 9.93 19.00 -3.49
C PHE A 180 8.65 18.20 -3.72
N GLY A 181 8.73 17.17 -4.55
CA GLY A 181 7.62 16.26 -4.81
C GLY A 181 8.05 14.83 -4.56
N LEU A 182 7.44 14.17 -3.58
CA LEU A 182 7.63 12.74 -3.38
C LEU A 182 6.43 11.99 -3.98
N ARG A 183 6.69 11.13 -4.97
CA ARG A 183 5.71 10.17 -5.46
C ARG A 183 5.97 8.81 -4.84
N SER A 184 4.93 8.17 -4.33
CA SER A 184 5.00 6.85 -3.69
C SER A 184 5.54 5.74 -4.61
N GLY A 185 5.62 5.98 -5.92
CA GLY A 185 6.28 5.10 -6.90
C GLY A 185 5.71 3.68 -6.83
N HIS A 186 6.57 2.70 -6.57
CA HIS A 186 6.16 1.30 -6.41
C HIS A 186 5.66 0.96 -4.99
N ALA A 187 5.83 1.87 -4.02
CA ALA A 187 5.31 1.78 -2.65
C ALA A 187 3.94 2.48 -2.53
N THR A 188 3.07 2.25 -3.50
CA THR A 188 1.73 2.85 -3.60
C THR A 188 0.70 1.92 -2.96
N GLY A 189 -0.12 2.45 -2.05
CA GLY A 189 -1.26 1.77 -1.45
C GLY A 189 -2.57 2.10 -2.20
N MET A 190 -3.69 1.56 -1.72
CA MET A 190 -4.99 1.75 -2.37
C MET A 190 -5.42 3.21 -2.45
N GLN A 191 -5.26 3.99 -1.36
CA GLN A 191 -5.65 5.41 -1.37
C GLN A 191 -4.87 6.20 -2.43
N GLU A 192 -3.55 6.02 -2.51
CA GLU A 192 -2.74 6.77 -3.46
C GLU A 192 -3.10 6.44 -4.91
N VAL A 193 -3.54 5.20 -5.21
CA VAL A 193 -4.04 4.85 -6.56
C VAL A 193 -5.31 5.61 -6.91
N LEU A 194 -6.24 5.73 -5.95
CA LEU A 194 -7.49 6.46 -6.14
C LEU A 194 -7.26 7.97 -6.29
N ASP A 195 -6.30 8.53 -5.57
CA ASP A 195 -6.00 9.97 -5.61
C ASP A 195 -5.38 10.42 -6.95
N VAL A 196 -4.59 9.55 -7.59
CA VAL A 196 -3.83 9.91 -8.81
C VAL A 196 -4.50 9.47 -10.12
N SER A 197 -5.60 8.73 -10.03
CA SER A 197 -6.27 8.13 -11.18
C SER A 197 -7.70 8.62 -11.33
N THR A 198 -8.20 8.72 -12.55
CA THR A 198 -9.64 8.88 -12.80
C THR A 198 -10.28 7.50 -12.98
N PRO A 199 -11.59 7.35 -12.77
CA PRO A 199 -12.30 6.09 -13.04
C PRO A 199 -12.03 5.55 -14.45
N GLU A 200 -11.93 6.42 -15.45
CA GLU A 200 -11.64 6.04 -16.84
C GLU A 200 -10.21 5.50 -16.99
N LYS A 201 -9.21 6.19 -16.44
CA LYS A 201 -7.81 5.75 -16.48
C LYS A 201 -7.61 4.42 -15.74
N LEU A 202 -8.27 4.25 -14.60
CA LEU A 202 -8.28 2.97 -13.89
C LEU A 202 -8.88 1.89 -14.78
N LEU A 203 -10.08 2.12 -15.31
CA LEU A 203 -10.79 1.12 -16.11
C LEU A 203 -10.01 0.69 -17.35
N ASP A 204 -9.35 1.63 -18.03
CA ASP A 204 -8.59 1.34 -19.26
C ASP A 204 -7.30 0.56 -18.98
N SER A 205 -6.74 0.66 -17.77
CA SER A 205 -5.55 -0.08 -17.34
C SER A 205 -5.86 -1.44 -16.67
N MET A 206 -7.12 -1.67 -16.29
CA MET A 206 -7.55 -2.88 -15.60
C MET A 206 -7.79 -4.07 -16.54
N LYS A 207 -7.55 -5.27 -16.00
CA LYS A 207 -7.93 -6.54 -16.61
C LYS A 207 -8.80 -7.34 -15.66
N LYS A 208 -9.60 -8.26 -16.20
CA LYS A 208 -10.39 -9.21 -15.42
C LYS A 208 -9.45 -10.08 -14.57
N ALA A 209 -9.71 -10.12 -13.27
CA ALA A 209 -9.04 -11.02 -12.34
C ALA A 209 -9.44 -12.48 -12.59
N LYS A 210 -8.58 -13.45 -12.20
CA LYS A 210 -8.88 -14.88 -12.34
C LYS A 210 -10.05 -15.32 -11.46
N GLY A 211 -10.20 -14.68 -10.30
CA GLY A 211 -11.31 -14.84 -9.39
C GLY A 211 -11.53 -13.59 -8.56
N GLU A 212 -12.63 -13.57 -7.82
CA GLU A 212 -13.06 -12.43 -7.00
C GLU A 212 -12.01 -12.01 -5.96
N LYS A 213 -11.37 -13.00 -5.30
CA LYS A 213 -10.31 -12.76 -4.30
C LYS A 213 -9.00 -12.25 -4.89
N ASP A 214 -8.82 -12.34 -6.20
CA ASP A 214 -7.59 -11.92 -6.89
C ASP A 214 -7.70 -10.49 -7.44
N GLY A 215 -8.90 -9.88 -7.41
CA GLY A 215 -9.10 -8.49 -7.82
C GLY A 215 -8.57 -7.51 -6.78
N ALA A 216 -7.96 -6.42 -7.22
CA ALA A 216 -7.68 -5.25 -6.36
C ALA A 216 -8.88 -4.30 -6.27
N PHE A 217 -9.73 -4.32 -7.30
CA PHE A 217 -10.94 -3.52 -7.39
C PHE A 217 -12.15 -4.41 -7.65
N LYS A 218 -13.28 -4.00 -7.10
CA LYS A 218 -14.62 -4.44 -7.49
C LYS A 218 -15.19 -3.45 -8.49
N ILE A 219 -15.80 -3.99 -9.55
CA ILE A 219 -16.41 -3.18 -10.61
C ILE A 219 -17.85 -3.65 -10.78
N ASP A 220 -18.79 -2.77 -10.50
CA ASP A 220 -20.21 -2.98 -10.75
C ASP A 220 -20.61 -2.20 -12.01
N THR A 221 -21.28 -2.87 -12.95
CA THR A 221 -21.68 -2.30 -14.24
C THR A 221 -23.18 -2.49 -14.43
N PHE A 222 -23.91 -1.38 -14.52
CA PHE A 222 -25.33 -1.34 -14.80
C PHE A 222 -25.54 -0.89 -16.24
N ILE A 223 -26.31 -1.67 -17.00
CA ILE A 223 -26.64 -1.40 -18.40
C ILE A 223 -28.16 -1.31 -18.46
N GLU A 224 -28.66 -0.15 -18.87
CA GLU A 224 -30.07 0.15 -18.98
C GLU A 224 -30.41 0.47 -20.43
N ALA A 225 -31.44 -0.17 -21.00
CA ALA A 225 -31.89 0.16 -22.35
C ALA A 225 -32.49 1.57 -22.36
N ASN A 226 -32.20 2.35 -23.40
CA ASN A 226 -32.92 3.58 -23.64
C ASN A 226 -34.40 3.28 -23.96
N GLU A 227 -35.27 4.26 -23.73
CA GLU A 227 -36.70 4.13 -24.01
C GLU A 227 -36.96 3.68 -25.46
N GLY A 228 -37.83 2.68 -25.63
CA GLY A 228 -38.14 2.10 -26.95
C GLY A 228 -37.15 1.05 -27.45
N PHE A 229 -36.07 0.77 -26.71
CA PHE A 229 -35.07 -0.26 -27.04
C PHE A 229 -35.08 -1.41 -26.03
N THR A 230 -34.49 -2.53 -26.45
CA THR A 230 -34.23 -3.68 -25.58
C THR A 230 -32.78 -4.12 -25.75
N ILE A 231 -32.20 -4.71 -24.72
CA ILE A 231 -30.85 -5.27 -24.78
C ILE A 231 -30.97 -6.71 -25.29
N SER A 232 -30.26 -7.03 -26.37
CA SER A 232 -30.23 -8.40 -26.90
C SER A 232 -29.44 -9.33 -25.99
N GLY A 233 -29.99 -10.52 -25.71
CA GLY A 233 -29.27 -11.57 -24.99
C GLY A 233 -28.03 -12.05 -25.74
N ASP A 234 -28.08 -12.08 -27.08
CA ASP A 234 -26.95 -12.49 -27.93
C ASP A 234 -25.81 -11.48 -27.87
N GLU A 235 -26.13 -10.18 -27.85
CA GLU A 235 -25.12 -9.12 -27.68
C GLU A 235 -24.39 -9.26 -26.35
N ILE A 236 -25.12 -9.53 -25.26
CA ILE A 236 -24.51 -9.79 -23.95
C ILE A 236 -23.65 -11.06 -23.95
N ALA A 237 -24.11 -12.13 -24.61
CA ALA A 237 -23.34 -13.37 -24.74
C ALA A 237 -22.02 -13.15 -25.50
N ASP A 238 -22.04 -12.39 -26.59
CA ASP A 238 -20.85 -12.02 -27.36
C ASP A 238 -19.85 -11.21 -26.53
N LEU A 239 -20.33 -10.29 -25.70
CA LEU A 239 -19.50 -9.53 -24.77
C LEU A 239 -18.81 -10.44 -23.74
N TYR A 240 -19.51 -11.45 -23.21
CA TYR A 240 -18.91 -12.44 -22.31
C TYR A 240 -17.82 -13.27 -22.99
N GLU A 241 -18.03 -13.70 -24.23
CA GLU A 241 -17.01 -14.44 -24.99
C GLU A 241 -15.81 -13.56 -25.32
N LYS A 242 -16.04 -12.31 -25.71
CA LYS A 242 -14.96 -11.31 -25.90
C LYS A 242 -14.18 -11.11 -24.60
N GLN A 243 -14.86 -11.00 -23.46
CA GLN A 243 -14.23 -10.87 -22.14
C GLN A 243 -13.31 -12.05 -21.82
N LYS A 244 -13.76 -13.28 -22.07
CA LYS A 244 -12.96 -14.49 -21.86
C LYS A 244 -11.72 -14.52 -22.76
N LYS A 245 -11.87 -14.07 -24.02
CA LYS A 245 -10.79 -14.06 -25.02
C LYS A 245 -9.75 -12.97 -24.77
N THR A 246 -10.16 -11.75 -24.42
CA THR A 246 -9.27 -10.59 -24.29
C THR A 246 -8.80 -10.36 -22.86
N GLY A 247 -9.56 -10.80 -21.86
CA GLY A 247 -9.34 -10.49 -20.45
C GLY A 247 -9.69 -9.04 -20.09
N GLU A 248 -10.33 -8.28 -20.98
CA GLU A 248 -10.82 -6.94 -20.66
C GLU A 248 -11.98 -6.99 -19.65
N THR A 249 -12.23 -5.90 -18.94
CA THR A 249 -13.34 -5.81 -17.98
C THR A 249 -14.68 -5.66 -18.70
N MET A 250 -15.78 -6.13 -18.10
CA MET A 250 -17.11 -5.95 -18.71
C MET A 250 -17.43 -4.47 -18.87
N ALA A 251 -17.18 -3.67 -17.83
CA ALA A 251 -17.29 -2.22 -17.84
C ALA A 251 -16.59 -1.54 -19.04
N LYS A 252 -15.43 -2.05 -19.49
CA LYS A 252 -14.75 -1.52 -20.67
C LYS A 252 -15.45 -1.95 -21.96
N LEU A 253 -15.83 -3.22 -22.05
CA LEU A 253 -16.42 -3.80 -23.26
C LEU A 253 -17.80 -3.22 -23.58
N VAL A 254 -18.60 -2.90 -22.56
CA VAL A 254 -19.96 -2.38 -22.75
C VAL A 254 -19.98 -0.94 -23.24
N LYS A 255 -18.88 -0.18 -23.11
CA LYS A 255 -18.81 1.25 -23.54
C LYS A 255 -19.21 1.46 -25.01
N ASP A 256 -19.01 0.44 -25.84
CA ASP A 256 -19.30 0.49 -27.28
C ASP A 256 -20.76 0.11 -27.61
N MET A 257 -21.56 -0.32 -26.63
CA MET A 257 -22.97 -0.67 -26.82
C MET A 257 -23.79 0.56 -27.20
N LYS A 258 -24.74 0.38 -28.12
CA LYS A 258 -25.61 1.44 -28.60
C LYS A 258 -26.97 1.39 -27.90
N ASN A 259 -27.64 2.53 -27.83
CA ASN A 259 -29.00 2.66 -27.27
C ASN A 259 -29.14 2.18 -25.82
N VAL A 260 -28.06 2.29 -25.05
CA VAL A 260 -28.04 1.98 -23.63
C VAL A 260 -27.43 3.14 -22.84
N LYS A 261 -27.84 3.25 -21.60
CA LYS A 261 -27.19 4.05 -20.56
C LYS A 261 -26.35 3.12 -19.70
N ILE A 262 -25.08 3.47 -19.52
CA ILE A 262 -24.12 2.65 -18.76
C ILE A 262 -23.69 3.43 -17.52
N THR A 263 -23.79 2.79 -16.36
CA THR A 263 -23.25 3.30 -15.10
C THR A 263 -22.24 2.31 -14.55
N THR A 264 -21.03 2.77 -14.24
CA THR A 264 -19.96 1.93 -13.67
C THR A 264 -19.54 2.49 -12.32
N TYR A 265 -19.48 1.62 -11.32
CA TYR A 265 -18.89 1.92 -10.02
C TYR A 265 -17.58 1.14 -9.89
N ILE A 266 -16.51 1.83 -9.54
CA ILE A 266 -15.20 1.23 -9.27
C ILE A 266 -14.88 1.48 -7.81
N GLN A 267 -14.68 0.40 -7.06
CA GLN A 267 -14.43 0.45 -5.63
C GLN A 267 -13.25 -0.46 -5.28
N PRO A 268 -12.53 -0.18 -4.18
CA PRO A 268 -11.59 -1.14 -3.62
C PRO A 268 -12.27 -2.51 -3.42
N ALA A 269 -11.57 -3.60 -3.71
CA ALA A 269 -12.15 -4.93 -3.59
C ALA A 269 -12.33 -5.33 -2.11
N ASP A 270 -13.41 -6.06 -1.82
CA ASP A 270 -13.69 -6.66 -0.50
C ASP A 270 -12.58 -7.63 0.00
N SER A 271 -11.62 -7.97 -0.88
CA SER A 271 -10.45 -8.79 -0.56
C SER A 271 -9.27 -8.02 0.07
N LEU A 272 -9.36 -6.70 0.14
CA LEU A 272 -8.39 -5.88 0.87
C LEU A 272 -8.34 -6.30 2.35
N PRO A 273 -7.16 -6.23 2.98
CA PRO A 273 -7.09 -6.48 4.42
C PRO A 273 -7.84 -5.38 5.18
N ASP A 274 -8.56 -5.73 6.24
CA ASP A 274 -9.14 -4.74 7.15
C ASP A 274 -8.03 -3.91 7.81
N ILE A 275 -8.28 -2.61 8.03
CA ILE A 275 -7.38 -1.78 8.84
C ILE A 275 -7.45 -2.26 10.31
N ALA A 276 -6.38 -2.89 10.78
CA ALA A 276 -6.31 -3.37 12.15
C ALA A 276 -6.29 -2.20 13.15
N GLY A 277 -7.42 -1.94 13.80
CA GLY A 277 -7.51 -0.94 14.86
C GLY A 277 -6.84 -1.38 16.17
N ARG A 278 -6.46 -0.41 17.01
CA ARG A 278 -6.16 -0.70 18.43
C ARG A 278 -7.46 -1.08 19.13
N THR A 279 -7.54 -2.29 19.70
CA THR A 279 -8.64 -2.63 20.62
C THR A 279 -8.70 -1.60 21.75
N LEU A 280 -9.85 -0.95 21.89
CA LEU A 280 -10.11 -0.02 22.99
C LEU A 280 -9.86 -0.76 24.31
N ARG A 281 -9.00 -0.20 25.18
CA ARG A 281 -8.97 -0.65 26.58
C ARG A 281 -10.35 -0.35 27.16
N LYS A 282 -11.05 -1.38 27.67
CA LYS A 282 -12.16 -1.14 28.59
C LYS A 282 -11.59 -0.31 29.74
N ARG A 283 -12.09 0.92 29.89
CA ARG A 283 -11.86 1.73 31.07
C ARG A 283 -12.69 1.16 32.21
#